data_AF-F0SGC0-F1
#
_entry.id   AF-F0SGC0-F1
#
_cell.length_a   1.000
_cell.length_b   1.000
_cell.length_c   1.000
_cell.angle_alpha   90.00
_cell.angle_beta   90.00
_cell.angle_gamma   90.00
#
_symmetry.space_group_name_H-M   'P 1'
#
loop_
_entity.id
_entity.type
_entity.pdbx_description
1 polymer ?
#
loop_
_entity_poly.entity_id
_entity_poly.type
_entity_poly.pdbx_seq_one_letter_code
_entity_poly.pdbx_strand_id
1 'polypeptide(L)'
;MPAKRTKLASGARVRIKPGTKIPEVPDVCADDWTGVVVEAKGRAANLQYIIEWDDETEARMPQEFIQECEQAGLFYKMACLPHTEVEAIS
;
A
#
# COMPACT_ATOMS: atom_id res chain seq x y z
N MET A 1 -3.59 -18.28 21.37
CA MET A 1 -4.55 -17.16 21.24
C MET A 1 -4.26 -16.47 19.92
N PRO A 2 -5.21 -16.30 18.98
CA PRO A 2 -4.90 -15.59 17.74
C PRO A 2 -4.63 -14.13 18.10
N ALA A 3 -3.47 -13.61 17.70
CA ALA A 3 -3.12 -12.21 17.90
C ALA A 3 -4.27 -11.35 17.36
N LYS A 4 -4.89 -10.52 18.23
CA LYS A 4 -5.83 -9.49 17.79
C LYS A 4 -5.09 -8.65 16.75
N ARG A 5 -5.44 -8.81 15.48
CA ARG A 5 -4.97 -7.92 14.41
C ARG A 5 -5.60 -6.57 14.67
N THR A 6 -4.92 -5.76 15.47
CA THR A 6 -5.34 -4.39 15.75
C THR A 6 -5.31 -3.63 14.43
N LYS A 7 -6.43 -3.00 14.09
CA LYS A 7 -6.53 -2.12 12.93
C LYS A 7 -5.41 -1.08 13.02
N LEU A 8 -4.66 -0.91 11.93
CA LEU A 8 -3.61 0.11 11.86
C LEU A 8 -4.26 1.48 11.94
N ALA A 9 -3.72 2.33 12.80
CA ALA A 9 -4.13 3.72 12.90
C ALA A 9 -3.60 4.51 11.71
N SER A 10 -4.25 5.63 11.40
CA SER A 10 -3.65 6.62 10.50
C SER A 10 -2.33 7.12 11.09
N GLY A 11 -1.34 7.35 10.23
CA GLY A 11 0.03 7.67 10.62
C GLY A 11 0.92 6.45 10.91
N ALA A 12 0.37 5.22 10.93
CA ALA A 12 1.18 4.03 11.11
C ALA A 12 2.04 3.74 9.87
N ARG A 13 3.34 3.53 10.07
CA ARG A 13 4.22 3.06 9.01
C ARG A 13 3.97 1.60 8.70
N VAL A 14 3.99 1.29 7.42
CA VAL A 14 3.71 -0.03 6.89
C VAL A 14 4.68 -0.40 5.80
N ARG A 15 4.87 -1.71 5.64
CA ARG A 15 5.57 -2.32 4.53
C ARG A 15 4.64 -3.25 3.78
N ILE A 16 4.78 -3.27 2.47
CA ILE A 16 4.09 -4.20 1.58
C ILE A 16 4.79 -5.56 1.62
N LYS A 17 4.00 -6.62 1.68
CA LYS A 17 4.55 -7.98 1.71
C LYS A 17 5.19 -8.36 0.37
N PRO A 18 6.22 -9.20 0.40
CA PRO A 18 6.80 -9.72 -0.83
C PRO A 18 5.77 -10.55 -1.61
N GLY A 19 5.72 -10.34 -2.92
CA GLY A 19 4.76 -10.94 -3.84
C GLY A 19 3.44 -10.18 -3.98
N THR A 20 3.25 -9.07 -3.27
CA THR A 20 2.07 -8.23 -3.44
C THR A 20 2.14 -7.50 -4.78
N LYS A 21 1.15 -7.78 -5.63
CA LYS A 21 0.96 -7.05 -6.89
C LYS A 21 0.06 -5.86 -6.66
N ILE A 22 0.43 -4.72 -7.23
CA ILE A 22 -0.47 -3.58 -7.32
C ILE A 22 -1.55 -3.93 -8.35
N PRO A 23 -2.85 -3.93 -7.98
CA PRO A 23 -3.92 -4.29 -8.91
C PRO A 23 -3.98 -3.38 -10.13
N GLU A 24 -3.63 -2.11 -9.94
CA GLU A 24 -3.59 -1.08 -10.97
C GLU A 24 -2.52 -1.39 -12.03
N VAL A 25 -1.39 -1.99 -11.62
CA VAL A 25 -0.24 -2.25 -12.49
C VAL A 25 0.41 -3.59 -12.09
N PRO A 26 -0.07 -4.73 -12.63
CA PRO A 26 0.35 -6.07 -12.20
C PRO A 26 1.79 -6.43 -12.56
N ASP A 27 2.45 -5.62 -13.39
CA ASP A 27 3.87 -5.75 -13.76
C ASP A 27 4.81 -5.11 -12.72
N VAL A 28 4.30 -4.23 -11.85
CA VAL A 28 5.09 -3.64 -10.76
C VAL A 28 5.04 -4.52 -9.53
N CYS A 29 6.19 -5.10 -9.19
CA CYS A 29 6.40 -5.71 -7.88
C CYS A 29 6.61 -4.61 -6.83
N ALA A 30 5.61 -4.37 -5.98
CA ALA A 30 5.70 -3.44 -4.85
C ALA A 30 6.38 -4.08 -3.63
N ASP A 31 7.31 -5.00 -3.88
CA ASP A 31 8.01 -5.74 -2.83
C ASP A 31 8.86 -4.78 -2.00
N ASP A 32 8.73 -4.88 -0.68
CA ASP A 32 9.42 -4.02 0.29
C ASP A 32 9.11 -2.52 0.15
N TRP A 33 8.05 -2.13 -0.56
CA TRP A 33 7.61 -0.74 -0.57
C TRP A 33 7.12 -0.35 0.82
N THR A 34 7.49 0.85 1.25
CA THR A 34 7.05 1.40 2.53
C THR A 34 6.18 2.64 2.31
N GLY A 35 5.30 2.85 3.28
CA GLY A 35 4.46 4.02 3.31
C GLY A 35 3.80 4.20 4.65
N VAL A 36 2.87 5.15 4.70
CA VAL A 36 2.12 5.52 5.88
C VAL A 36 0.64 5.29 5.62
N VAL A 37 -0.05 4.65 6.57
CA VAL A 37 -1.50 4.50 6.51
C VAL A 37 -2.12 5.89 6.66
N VAL A 38 -2.79 6.38 5.63
CA VAL A 38 -3.54 7.63 5.67
C VAL A 38 -4.96 7.37 6.18
N GLU A 39 -5.59 6.31 5.68
CA GLU A 39 -6.94 5.96 6.05
C GLU A 39 -7.15 4.45 6.03
N ALA A 40 -8.08 3.96 6.83
CA ALA A 40 -8.42 2.54 6.88
C ALA A 40 -9.92 2.36 6.64
N LYS A 41 -10.26 1.86 5.45
CA LYS A 41 -11.63 1.65 4.96
C LYS A 41 -12.12 0.24 5.21
N GLY A 42 -13.40 0.08 5.55
CA GLY A 42 -14.02 -1.23 5.76
C GLY A 42 -13.79 -1.81 7.17
N ARG A 43 -14.10 -3.10 7.32
CA ARG A 43 -14.09 -3.83 8.61
C ARG A 43 -13.81 -5.32 8.40
N ALA A 44 -13.18 -5.94 9.39
CA ALA A 44 -12.84 -7.37 9.41
C ALA A 44 -12.14 -7.81 8.11
N ALA A 45 -12.70 -8.78 7.38
CA ALA A 45 -12.11 -9.32 6.15
C ALA A 45 -12.09 -8.31 4.97
N ASN A 46 -12.94 -7.27 5.01
CA ASN A 46 -13.00 -6.24 3.96
C ASN A 46 -12.18 -4.99 4.33
N LEU A 47 -11.28 -5.10 5.31
CA LEU A 47 -10.44 -4.00 5.75
C LEU A 47 -9.36 -3.72 4.69
N GLN A 48 -9.35 -2.49 4.21
CA GLN A 48 -8.39 -1.95 3.26
C GLN A 48 -7.70 -0.75 3.89
N TYR A 49 -6.41 -0.61 3.63
CA TYR A 49 -5.62 0.54 4.03
C TYR A 49 -5.31 1.36 2.79
N ILE A 50 -5.58 2.66 2.90
CA ILE A 50 -5.06 3.65 2.00
C ILE A 50 -3.69 4.03 2.54
N ILE A 51 -2.67 3.66 1.79
CA ILE A 51 -1.27 3.89 2.12
C ILE A 51 -0.77 4.98 1.18
N GLU A 52 -0.15 5.99 1.75
CA GLU A 52 0.65 6.97 1.01
C GLU A 52 2.10 6.52 1.05
N TRP A 53 2.74 6.49 -0.11
CA TRP A 53 4.12 6.02 -0.23
C TRP A 53 5.10 7.04 0.35
N ASP A 54 6.15 6.55 1.01
CA ASP A 54 7.23 7.43 1.48
C ASP A 54 8.05 7.94 0.28
N ASP A 55 8.75 9.07 0.46
CA ASP A 55 9.63 9.67 -0.57
C ASP A 55 10.66 8.68 -1.14
N GLU A 56 11.16 7.74 -0.33
CA GLU A 56 12.07 6.69 -0.78
C GLU A 56 11.40 5.73 -1.77
N THR A 57 10.16 5.34 -1.49
CA THR A 57 9.36 4.50 -2.38
C THR A 57 9.07 5.26 -3.67
N GLU A 58 8.64 6.52 -3.58
CA GLU A 58 8.41 7.38 -4.75
C GLU A 58 9.65 7.54 -5.62
N ALA A 59 10.83 7.72 -5.04
CA ALA A 59 12.09 7.84 -5.77
C ALA A 59 12.50 6.55 -6.50
N ARG A 60 12.01 5.40 -6.03
CA ARG A 60 12.24 4.07 -6.63
C ARG A 60 11.16 3.66 -7.62
N MET A 61 10.06 4.42 -7.72
CA MET A 61 8.97 4.07 -8.63
C MET A 61 9.43 4.15 -10.09
N PRO A 62 9.15 3.11 -10.89
CA PRO A 62 9.37 3.17 -12.33
C PRO A 62 8.60 4.33 -12.95
N GLN A 63 9.22 5.06 -13.88
CA GLN A 63 8.53 6.14 -14.57
C GLN A 63 7.33 5.64 -15.39
N GLU A 64 7.41 4.41 -15.90
CA GLU A 64 6.33 3.73 -16.62
C GLU A 64 5.08 3.57 -15.74
N PHE A 65 5.27 3.15 -14.47
CA PHE A 65 4.19 3.04 -13.49
C PHE A 65 3.49 4.39 -13.26
N ILE A 66 4.27 5.46 -13.07
CA ILE A 66 3.74 6.80 -12.87
C ILE A 66 2.89 7.22 -14.07
N GLN A 67 3.41 7.00 -15.29
CA GLN A 67 2.69 7.33 -16.52
C GLN A 67 1.41 6.51 -16.70
N GLU A 68 1.42 5.22 -16.39
CA GLU A 68 0.23 4.37 -16.47
C GLU A 68 -0.85 4.81 -15.48
N CYS A 69 -0.46 5.11 -14.24
CA CYS A 69 -1.38 5.67 -13.26
C CYS A 69 -1.94 7.03 -13.71
N GLU A 70 -1.10 7.94 -14.20
CA GLU A 70 -1.56 9.24 -14.72
C GLU A 70 -2.53 9.10 -15.89
N GLN A 71 -2.26 8.19 -16.83
CA GLN A 71 -3.14 7.91 -17.96
C GLN A 71 -4.49 7.31 -17.52
N ALA A 72 -4.49 6.49 -16.49
CA ALA A 72 -5.69 5.91 -15.90
C ALA A 72 -6.44 6.89 -14.97
N GLY A 73 -5.87 8.07 -14.68
CA GLY A 73 -6.43 9.03 -13.72
C GLY A 73 -6.31 8.58 -12.26
N LEU A 74 -5.33 7.73 -11.97
CA LEU A 74 -5.05 7.15 -10.67
C LEU A 74 -3.93 7.90 -9.95
N PHE A 75 -4.03 7.96 -8.63
CA PHE A 75 -3.06 8.67 -7.81
C PHE A 75 -1.92 7.72 -7.39
N TYR A 76 -0.85 7.65 -8.18
CA TYR A 76 0.26 6.71 -7.98
C TYR A 76 0.95 6.81 -6.59
N LYS A 77 0.87 7.98 -5.96
CA LYS A 77 1.41 8.26 -4.62
C LYS A 77 0.66 7.52 -3.50
N MET A 78 -0.54 6.99 -3.79
CA MET A 78 -1.34 6.27 -2.82
C MET A 78 -1.82 4.95 -3.41
N ALA A 79 -1.93 3.92 -2.57
CA ALA A 79 -2.56 2.67 -2.95
C ALA A 79 -3.57 2.22 -1.92
N CYS A 80 -4.65 1.60 -2.40
CA CYS A 80 -5.63 0.93 -1.58
C CYS A 80 -5.32 -0.56 -1.57
N LEU A 81 -4.77 -1.05 -0.46
CA LEU A 81 -4.37 -2.45 -0.32
C LEU A 81 -5.13 -3.14 0.81
N PRO A 82 -5.49 -4.42 0.65
CA PRO A 82 -6.15 -5.17 1.71
C PRO A 82 -5.19 -5.41 2.88
N HIS A 83 -5.75 -5.50 4.08
CA HIS A 83 -4.98 -5.68 5.31
C HIS A 83 -4.11 -6.97 5.34
N THR A 84 -4.28 -7.88 4.40
CA THR A 84 -3.52 -9.13 4.29
C THR A 84 -2.16 -8.94 3.65
N GLU A 85 -2.04 -7.94 2.76
CA GLU A 85 -0.85 -7.63 1.96
C GLU A 85 0.06 -6.58 2.62
N VAL A 86 -0.39 -6.03 3.75
CA VAL A 86 0.26 -4.92 4.45
C VAL A 86 0.70 -5.38 5.82
N GLU A 87 1.91 -5.01 6.22
CA GLU A 87 2.48 -5.30 7.54
C GLU A 87 2.94 -4.01 8.22
N ALA A 88 2.64 -3.86 9.51
CA ALA A 88 3.09 -2.70 10.27
C ALA A 88 4.58 -2.80 10.57
N ILE A 89 5.32 -1.74 10.30
CA ILE A 89 6.72 -1.61 10.71
C ILE A 89 6.79 -0.51 11.77
N SER A 90 7.23 -0.88 12.97
CA SER A 90 7.35 0.01 14.13
C SER A 90 8.74 0.63 14.21
#